data_AF-A0A6A4WZH6-F1
#
_entry.id   AF-A0A6A4WZH6-F1
#
_cell.length_a   1.000
_cell.length_b   1.000
_cell.length_c   1.000
_cell.angle_alpha   90.00
_cell.angle_beta   90.00
_cell.angle_gamma   90.00
#
_symmetry.space_group_name_H-M   'P 1'
#
loop_
_entity.id
_entity.type
_entity.pdbx_description
1 polymer ?
#
loop_
_entity_poly.entity_id
_entity_poly.type
_entity_poly.pdbx_seq_one_letter_code
_entity_poly.pdbx_strand_id
1 'polypeptide(L)'
;MKLLSIACAAENTGGELMDQQTFPAGVRSGELYTFGENDDGQLGLGDREGRSRPTAVPRLGSVTRVGCGGQHTVALTESGEVWCFGGGSQGQLGLGSRLLTAPTPQLLSLGQLRAREVAAGHCHSAVVTEDHQLLTFGDSRHGKLCTGDEESNVFTPQPASEVRHLHVAMVVLGGCQTMVLVERRPVSPGRRSPQQLIANGLPPPSDDVHSSARQRRREREVS
;
A
#
# COMPACT_ATOMS: atom_id res chain seq x y z
N MET A 1 10.08 -17.20 3.81
CA MET A 1 10.98 -16.03 3.75
C MET A 1 10.13 -14.78 3.91
N LYS A 2 10.21 -14.09 5.05
CA LYS A 2 9.61 -12.76 5.21
C LYS A 2 10.63 -11.76 4.63
N LEU A 3 10.33 -11.18 3.47
CA LEU A 3 11.12 -10.07 2.95
C LEU A 3 10.93 -8.88 3.90
N LEU A 4 12.04 -8.51 4.54
CA LEU A 4 12.18 -7.34 5.38
C LEU A 4 12.04 -6.11 4.46
N SER A 5 11.04 -5.27 4.72
CA SER A 5 10.94 -3.95 4.10
C SER A 5 12.26 -3.19 4.33
N ILE A 6 12.83 -2.64 3.26
CA ILE A 6 14.04 -1.82 3.29
C ILE A 6 13.72 -0.54 4.06
N ALA A 7 13.97 -0.54 5.36
CA ALA A 7 14.25 0.69 6.08
C ALA A 7 15.67 1.12 5.70
N CYS A 8 15.84 2.41 5.41
CA CYS A 8 17.12 3.05 5.14
C CYS A 8 18.18 2.58 6.15
N ALA A 9 19.17 1.83 5.67
CA ALA A 9 20.31 1.41 6.47
C ALA A 9 21.20 2.64 6.69
N ALA A 10 21.43 3.01 7.96
CA ALA A 10 22.54 3.88 8.31
C ALA A 10 23.84 3.17 7.91
N GLU A 11 24.71 3.89 7.20
CA GLU A 11 25.95 3.36 6.62
C GLU A 11 26.88 2.79 7.70
N ASN A 12 27.38 1.60 7.42
CA ASN A 12 28.31 0.84 8.24
C ASN A 12 29.71 1.48 8.15
N THR A 13 30.17 2.12 9.23
CA THR A 13 31.59 2.44 9.40
C THR A 13 32.19 1.46 10.41
N GLY A 14 32.80 0.40 9.87
CA GLY A 14 33.94 -0.29 10.45
C GLY A 14 33.68 -1.22 11.65
N GLY A 15 33.82 -2.52 11.40
CA GLY A 15 34.46 -3.48 12.30
C GLY A 15 33.70 -3.85 13.57
N GLU A 16 33.04 -5.01 13.54
CA GLU A 16 33.21 -6.14 14.48
C GLU A 16 32.00 -7.07 14.36
N LEU A 17 32.28 -8.37 14.40
CA LEU A 17 31.29 -9.45 14.40
C LEU A 17 30.42 -9.31 15.66
N MET A 18 29.23 -8.69 15.55
CA MET A 18 28.32 -8.54 16.69
C MET A 18 27.36 -9.72 16.80
N ASP A 19 27.62 -10.47 17.87
CA ASP A 19 26.75 -11.35 18.65
C ASP A 19 25.29 -10.87 18.74
N GLN A 20 24.38 -11.81 19.03
CA GLN A 20 22.93 -11.61 19.10
C GLN A 20 22.57 -10.34 19.89
N GLN A 21 22.22 -9.27 19.16
CA GLN A 21 22.08 -7.91 19.67
C GLN A 21 20.94 -7.86 20.70
N THR A 22 21.30 -7.91 21.98
CA THR A 22 20.40 -7.50 23.07
C THR A 22 20.17 -6.01 22.88
N PHE A 23 18.95 -5.60 22.50
CA PHE A 23 18.61 -4.19 22.40
C PHE A 23 18.88 -3.48 23.74
N PRO A 24 19.31 -2.20 23.75
CA PRO A 24 19.47 -1.45 24.99
C PRO A 24 18.20 -1.54 25.84
N ALA A 25 18.37 -1.66 27.16
CA ALA A 25 17.27 -1.85 28.09
C ALA A 25 16.17 -0.79 27.87
N GLY A 26 14.96 -1.25 27.53
CA GLY A 26 13.79 -0.40 27.28
C GLY A 26 13.32 -0.33 25.82
N VAL A 27 14.14 -0.76 24.85
CA VAL A 27 13.69 -0.89 23.44
C VAL A 27 12.81 -2.12 23.30
N ARG A 28 11.61 -1.95 22.74
CA ARG A 28 10.67 -3.05 22.49
C ARG A 28 10.60 -3.37 21.00
N SER A 29 10.45 -4.65 20.68
CA SER A 29 10.15 -5.08 19.31
C SER A 29 8.89 -4.37 18.81
N GLY A 30 8.95 -3.86 17.57
CA GLY A 30 7.84 -3.13 16.96
C GLY A 30 7.76 -1.64 17.30
N GLU A 31 8.71 -1.09 18.07
CA GLU A 31 8.81 0.37 18.21
C GLU A 31 9.33 1.02 16.92
N LEU A 32 8.67 2.10 16.49
CA LEU A 32 9.10 2.89 15.35
C LEU A 32 9.98 4.05 15.83
N TYR A 33 11.21 4.13 15.32
CA TYR A 33 12.11 5.25 15.55
C TYR A 33 12.26 6.07 14.27
N THR A 34 12.20 7.40 14.38
CA THR A 34 12.33 8.34 13.26
C THR A 34 13.46 9.34 13.52
N PHE A 35 14.08 9.82 12.45
CA PHE A 35 15.14 10.83 12.44
C PHE A 35 15.25 11.44 11.04
N GLY A 36 15.88 12.60 10.92
CA GLY A 36 16.03 13.37 9.69
C GLY A 36 15.24 14.67 9.69
N GLU A 37 14.87 15.12 8.50
CA GLU A 37 14.05 16.31 8.24
C GLU A 37 12.60 16.12 8.71
N ASN A 38 11.96 17.17 9.20
CA ASN A 38 10.61 17.10 9.77
C ASN A 38 9.72 18.29 9.39
N ASP A 39 10.03 19.01 8.31
CA ASP A 39 9.37 20.27 7.95
C ASP A 39 7.85 20.12 7.77
N ASP A 40 7.39 18.93 7.36
CA ASP A 40 5.96 18.61 7.21
C ASP A 40 5.41 17.69 8.32
N GLY A 41 6.21 17.38 9.33
CA GLY A 41 5.85 16.47 10.41
C GLY A 41 6.04 14.99 10.07
N GLN A 42 6.85 14.66 9.05
CA GLN A 42 7.08 13.29 8.56
C GLN A 42 7.75 12.36 9.57
N LEU A 43 8.27 12.90 10.69
CA LEU A 43 8.79 12.10 11.80
C LEU A 43 7.70 11.66 12.79
N GLY A 44 6.49 12.24 12.76
CA GLY A 44 5.36 11.80 13.59
C GLY A 44 5.49 12.14 15.08
N LEU A 45 6.33 13.13 15.43
CA LEU A 45 6.67 13.45 16.83
C LEU A 45 5.74 14.49 17.47
N GLY A 46 4.76 15.00 16.72
CA GLY A 46 3.84 16.06 17.14
C GLY A 46 4.37 17.47 16.95
N ASP A 47 5.56 17.60 16.36
CA ASP A 47 6.22 18.86 16.01
C ASP A 47 6.73 18.84 14.55
N ARG A 48 7.40 19.92 14.13
CA ARG A 48 8.08 20.04 12.82
C ARG A 48 9.59 20.22 12.97
N GLU A 49 10.15 19.76 14.08
CA GLU A 49 11.57 19.92 14.37
C GLU A 49 12.34 18.69 13.89
N GLY A 50 13.36 18.91 13.06
CA GLY A 50 14.23 17.84 12.58
C GLY A 50 14.99 17.16 13.72
N ARG A 51 15.26 15.86 13.59
CA ARG A 51 15.99 15.08 14.61
C ARG A 51 17.25 14.47 14.01
N SER A 52 18.40 14.82 14.57
CA SER A 52 19.69 14.19 14.21
C SER A 52 19.95 12.86 14.93
N ARG A 53 19.04 12.44 15.83
CA ARG A 53 19.12 11.20 16.60
C ARG A 53 17.80 10.44 16.50
N PRO A 54 17.84 9.09 16.44
CA PRO A 54 16.64 8.27 16.47
C PRO A 54 15.75 8.62 17.67
N THR A 55 14.48 8.96 17.40
CA THR A 55 13.47 9.27 18.40
C THR A 55 12.29 8.33 18.22
N ALA A 56 11.81 7.71 19.31
CA ALA A 56 10.64 6.85 19.26
C ALA A 56 9.38 7.66 18.91
N VAL A 57 8.61 7.18 17.93
CA VAL A 57 7.32 7.74 17.57
C VAL A 57 6.30 7.34 18.64
N PRO A 58 5.66 8.29 19.33
CA PRO A 58 4.75 7.97 20.40
C PRO A 58 3.44 7.39 19.86
N ARG A 59 2.78 6.54 20.67
CA ARG A 59 1.40 6.09 20.47
C ARG A 59 1.12 5.28 19.19
N LEU A 60 2.10 4.52 18.73
CA LEU A 60 1.89 3.46 17.74
C LEU A 60 1.87 2.08 18.45
N GLY A 61 1.08 1.14 17.94
CA GLY A 61 1.19 -0.28 18.29
C GLY A 61 2.49 -0.91 17.76
N SER A 62 2.64 -2.23 17.88
CA SER A 62 3.81 -2.94 17.32
C SER A 62 3.83 -2.78 15.79
N VAL A 63 4.78 -2.03 15.25
CA VAL A 63 4.93 -1.74 13.81
C VAL A 63 5.63 -2.89 13.10
N THR A 64 5.08 -3.33 11.96
CA THR A 64 5.59 -4.47 11.16
C THR A 64 6.05 -4.08 9.76
N ARG A 65 5.54 -2.99 9.20
CA ARG A 65 5.95 -2.44 7.90
C ARG A 65 5.91 -0.93 7.96
N VAL A 66 6.80 -0.29 7.20
CA VAL A 66 6.89 1.16 7.09
C VAL A 66 7.18 1.52 5.64
N GLY A 67 6.59 2.60 5.16
CA GLY A 67 6.97 3.28 3.93
C GLY A 67 7.34 4.73 4.24
N CYS A 68 8.48 5.19 3.76
CA CYS A 68 8.92 6.58 3.84
C CYS A 68 8.81 7.20 2.46
N GLY A 69 7.95 8.21 2.32
CA GLY A 69 7.79 8.98 1.10
C GLY A 69 8.67 10.23 1.09
N GLY A 70 8.38 11.16 0.18
CA GLY A 70 9.16 12.40 0.07
C GLY A 70 9.03 13.29 1.31
N GLN A 71 7.79 13.47 1.79
CA GLN A 71 7.49 14.31 2.96
C GLN A 71 6.47 13.63 3.89
N HIS A 72 6.27 12.32 3.78
CA HIS A 72 5.27 11.61 4.58
C HIS A 72 5.72 10.19 4.91
N THR A 73 5.08 9.61 5.91
CA THR A 73 5.35 8.25 6.38
C THR A 73 4.04 7.49 6.52
N VAL A 74 4.07 6.21 6.13
CA VAL A 74 2.99 5.25 6.36
C VAL A 74 3.53 4.08 7.18
N ALA A 75 2.80 3.65 8.20
CA ALA A 75 3.22 2.56 9.08
C ALA A 75 2.07 1.57 9.28
N LEU A 76 2.35 0.28 9.17
CA LEU A 76 1.43 -0.82 9.44
C LEU A 76 1.79 -1.48 10.76
N THR A 77 0.80 -1.67 11.62
CA THR A 77 0.96 -2.35 12.91
C THR A 77 0.53 -3.82 12.84
N GLU A 78 0.91 -4.63 13.82
CA GLU A 78 0.51 -6.04 13.96
C GLU A 78 -1.01 -6.24 14.07
N SER A 79 -1.75 -5.24 14.55
CA SER A 79 -3.23 -5.28 14.59
C SER A 79 -3.86 -5.20 13.19
N GLY A 80 -3.08 -4.80 12.17
CA GLY A 80 -3.55 -4.53 10.81
C GLY A 80 -3.97 -3.07 10.59
N GLU A 81 -3.72 -2.18 11.56
CA GLU A 81 -4.00 -0.75 11.45
C GLU A 81 -2.88 -0.04 10.68
N VAL A 82 -3.27 0.86 9.77
CA VAL A 82 -2.36 1.72 9.02
C VAL A 82 -2.40 3.13 9.59
N TRP A 83 -1.23 3.69 9.86
CA TRP A 83 -1.03 5.02 10.41
C TRP A 83 -0.27 5.89 9.41
N CYS A 84 -0.71 7.12 9.21
CA CYS A 84 -0.11 8.08 8.29
C CYS A 84 0.26 9.37 9.01
N PHE A 85 1.39 9.99 8.65
CA PHE A 85 1.84 11.28 9.18
C PHE A 85 2.80 11.98 8.20
N GLY A 86 3.00 13.29 8.38
CA GLY A 86 3.77 14.16 7.48
C GLY A 86 2.89 14.98 6.53
N GLY A 87 3.42 15.32 5.35
CA GLY A 87 2.78 16.08 4.30
C GLY A 87 1.64 15.33 3.61
N GLY A 88 0.55 16.02 3.35
CA GLY A 88 -0.69 15.47 2.77
C GLY A 88 -1.31 16.35 1.69
N SER A 89 -0.61 17.38 1.22
CA SER A 89 -1.11 18.37 0.26
C SER A 89 -1.63 17.76 -1.04
N GLN A 90 -1.08 16.62 -1.47
CA GLN A 90 -1.50 15.88 -2.65
C GLN A 90 -2.41 14.69 -2.33
N GLY A 91 -2.81 14.51 -1.06
CA GLY A 91 -3.64 13.39 -0.61
C GLY A 91 -2.86 12.15 -0.19
N GLN A 92 -1.52 12.20 -0.17
CA GLN A 92 -0.65 11.04 0.10
C GLN A 92 -0.77 10.45 1.51
N LEU A 93 -1.52 11.10 2.41
CA LEU A 93 -1.89 10.56 3.72
C LEU A 93 -3.18 9.74 3.71
N GLY A 94 -4.08 9.94 2.73
CA GLY A 94 -5.33 9.18 2.61
C GLY A 94 -6.41 9.50 3.67
N LEU A 95 -6.27 10.60 4.41
CA LEU A 95 -7.14 10.93 5.55
C LEU A 95 -8.47 11.61 5.17
N GLY A 96 -8.82 11.67 3.89
CA GLY A 96 -10.10 12.18 3.37
C GLY A 96 -10.28 13.69 3.34
N SER A 97 -9.52 14.43 4.14
CA SER A 97 -9.44 15.89 4.10
C SER A 97 -8.22 16.36 3.31
N ARG A 98 -8.31 17.57 2.71
CA ARG A 98 -7.15 18.31 2.15
C ARG A 98 -6.26 18.86 3.27
N LEU A 99 -5.82 17.98 4.17
CA LEU A 99 -4.84 18.32 5.19
C LEU A 99 -3.51 18.55 4.52
N LEU A 100 -2.94 19.74 4.73
CA LEU A 100 -1.61 20.04 4.22
C LEU A 100 -0.55 19.15 4.90
N THR A 101 -0.70 18.90 6.20
CA THR A 101 0.25 18.13 7.02
C THR A 101 -0.44 17.49 8.23
N ALA A 102 0.18 16.46 8.80
CA ALA A 102 -0.23 15.77 10.03
C ALA A 102 1.02 15.37 10.86
N PRO A 103 1.47 16.21 11.81
CA PRO A 103 2.72 15.95 12.56
C PRO A 103 2.60 14.84 13.62
N THR A 104 1.39 14.38 13.92
CA THR A 104 1.12 13.21 14.76
C THR A 104 0.55 12.08 13.91
N PRO A 105 0.90 10.81 14.17
CA PRO A 105 0.29 9.67 13.50
C PRO A 105 -1.23 9.71 13.59
N GLN A 106 -1.90 9.55 12.45
CA GLN A 106 -3.35 9.45 12.35
C GLN A 106 -3.73 8.11 11.72
N LEU A 107 -4.80 7.51 12.25
CA LEU A 107 -5.32 6.25 11.76
C LEU A 107 -5.94 6.44 10.37
N LEU A 108 -5.46 5.67 9.39
CA LEU A 108 -6.02 5.61 8.05
C LEU A 108 -7.25 4.69 8.06
N SER A 109 -8.40 5.22 7.64
CA SER A 109 -9.62 4.42 7.53
C SER A 109 -9.59 3.54 6.28
N LEU A 110 -9.63 2.22 6.49
CA LEU A 110 -9.77 1.21 5.43
C LEU A 110 -11.15 0.53 5.41
N GLY A 111 -12.10 1.05 6.20
CA GLY A 111 -13.40 0.41 6.40
C GLY A 111 -13.25 -0.97 7.02
N GLN A 112 -13.74 -2.01 6.32
CA GLN A 112 -13.65 -3.41 6.77
C GLN A 112 -12.39 -4.14 6.26
N LEU A 113 -11.58 -3.49 5.43
CA LEU A 113 -10.38 -4.10 4.86
C LEU A 113 -9.24 -4.12 5.86
N ARG A 114 -8.42 -5.17 5.82
CA ARG A 114 -7.21 -5.30 6.64
C ARG A 114 -5.97 -5.18 5.76
N ALA A 115 -5.00 -4.39 6.21
CA ALA A 115 -3.75 -4.18 5.51
C ALA A 115 -2.74 -5.30 5.82
N ARG A 116 -2.00 -5.70 4.78
CA ARG A 116 -0.88 -6.65 4.85
C ARG A 116 0.45 -5.99 4.52
N GLU A 117 0.43 -4.97 3.66
CA GLU A 117 1.61 -4.24 3.22
C GLU A 117 1.28 -2.77 3.01
N VAL A 118 2.28 -1.92 3.21
CA VAL A 118 2.21 -0.48 2.94
C VAL A 118 3.45 -0.05 2.18
N ALA A 119 3.30 0.95 1.31
CA ALA A 119 4.42 1.61 0.65
C ALA A 119 4.13 3.11 0.48
N ALA A 120 5.19 3.90 0.48
CA ALA A 120 5.14 5.33 0.18
C ALA A 120 6.16 5.64 -0.91
N GLY A 121 5.70 6.34 -1.95
CA GLY A 121 6.55 6.95 -2.98
C GLY A 121 6.77 8.43 -2.68
N HIS A 122 7.21 9.21 -3.67
CA HIS A 122 7.49 10.63 -3.43
C HIS A 122 6.28 11.42 -2.91
N CYS A 123 5.12 11.24 -3.55
CA CYS A 123 3.88 11.98 -3.25
C CYS A 123 2.62 11.11 -3.41
N HIS A 124 2.76 9.80 -3.25
CA HIS A 124 1.65 8.85 -3.25
C HIS A 124 1.96 7.67 -2.32
N SER A 125 0.92 6.94 -1.97
CA SER A 125 0.96 5.84 -1.02
C SER A 125 0.11 4.68 -1.53
N ALA A 126 0.45 3.49 -1.04
CA ALA A 126 -0.26 2.28 -1.36
C ALA A 126 -0.43 1.40 -0.13
N VAL A 127 -1.53 0.65 -0.12
CA VAL A 127 -1.85 -0.40 0.84
C VAL A 127 -2.20 -1.65 0.04
N VAL A 128 -1.56 -2.78 0.37
CA VAL A 128 -2.02 -4.10 -0.09
C VAL A 128 -2.82 -4.73 1.04
N THR A 129 -4.05 -5.17 0.73
CA THR A 129 -4.92 -5.82 1.71
C THR A 129 -4.59 -7.30 1.88
N GLU A 130 -5.10 -7.93 2.94
CA GLU A 130 -5.01 -9.39 3.12
C GLU A 130 -5.64 -10.17 1.95
N ASP A 131 -6.64 -9.58 1.28
CA ASP A 131 -7.30 -10.14 0.09
C ASP A 131 -6.57 -9.84 -1.23
N HIS A 132 -5.30 -9.42 -1.16
CA HIS A 132 -4.45 -9.11 -2.32
C HIS A 132 -4.94 -7.93 -3.19
N GLN A 133 -5.79 -7.06 -2.65
CA GLN A 133 -6.23 -5.84 -3.33
C GLN A 133 -5.20 -4.74 -3.13
N LEU A 134 -4.95 -3.96 -4.19
CA LEU A 134 -4.15 -2.75 -4.12
C LEU A 134 -5.05 -1.52 -3.95
N LEU A 135 -4.84 -0.77 -2.88
CA LEU A 135 -5.39 0.55 -2.68
C LEU A 135 -4.29 1.59 -2.85
N THR A 136 -4.58 2.70 -3.51
CA THR A 136 -3.65 3.80 -3.78
C THR A 136 -4.30 5.15 -3.49
N PHE A 137 -3.48 6.11 -3.06
CA PHE A 137 -3.91 7.47 -2.76
C PHE A 137 -2.73 8.45 -2.86
N GLY A 138 -3.03 9.73 -3.07
CA GLY A 138 -2.06 10.79 -3.29
C GLY A 138 -2.16 11.42 -4.67
N ASP A 139 -1.00 11.87 -5.15
CA ASP A 139 -0.85 12.52 -6.44
C ASP A 139 -1.21 11.60 -7.61
N SER A 140 -2.15 12.03 -8.46
CA SER A 140 -2.68 11.22 -9.57
C SER A 140 -1.85 11.31 -10.86
N ARG A 141 -0.89 12.24 -10.92
CA ARG A 141 -0.11 12.49 -12.14
C ARG A 141 0.57 11.23 -12.66
N HIS A 142 0.58 11.09 -13.99
CA HIS A 142 1.22 9.99 -14.73
C HIS A 142 0.58 8.61 -14.53
N GLY A 143 -0.67 8.54 -14.05
CA GLY A 143 -1.40 7.27 -13.89
C GLY A 143 -0.87 6.36 -12.79
N LYS A 144 0.05 6.84 -11.93
CA LYS A 144 0.75 6.02 -10.92
C LYS A 144 -0.17 5.43 -9.84
N LEU A 145 -1.40 5.92 -9.71
CA LEU A 145 -2.40 5.34 -8.80
C LEU A 145 -3.20 4.21 -9.45
N CYS A 146 -3.32 4.17 -10.78
CA CYS A 146 -4.15 3.19 -11.49
C CYS A 146 -5.62 3.12 -11.01
N THR A 147 -6.17 4.22 -10.49
CA THR A 147 -7.57 4.31 -10.00
C THR A 147 -8.59 4.45 -11.14
N GLY A 148 -8.14 4.87 -12.33
CA GLY A 148 -8.96 5.14 -13.52
C GLY A 148 -9.29 6.62 -13.72
N ASP A 149 -8.94 7.49 -12.77
CA ASP A 149 -9.00 8.95 -12.88
C ASP A 149 -7.60 9.54 -12.65
N GLU A 150 -7.11 10.31 -13.62
CA GLU A 150 -5.82 11.00 -13.54
C GLU A 150 -5.96 12.51 -13.31
N GLU A 151 -7.17 13.06 -13.45
CA GLU A 151 -7.40 14.51 -13.39
C GLU A 151 -7.39 15.04 -11.97
N SER A 152 -7.67 14.18 -10.99
CA SER A 152 -7.80 14.58 -9.59
C SER A 152 -6.97 13.72 -8.64
N ASN A 153 -6.27 14.40 -7.73
CA ASN A 153 -5.58 13.75 -6.62
C ASN A 153 -6.57 12.99 -5.73
N VAL A 154 -6.11 11.86 -5.20
CA VAL A 154 -6.93 10.92 -4.44
C VAL A 154 -6.64 11.09 -2.95
N PHE A 155 -7.61 11.61 -2.19
CA PHE A 155 -7.44 11.94 -0.76
C PHE A 155 -7.92 10.84 0.20
N THR A 156 -8.56 9.79 -0.31
CA THR A 156 -8.94 8.59 0.43
C THR A 156 -8.40 7.36 -0.28
N PRO A 157 -8.03 6.27 0.41
CA PRO A 157 -7.60 5.05 -0.27
C PRO A 157 -8.65 4.56 -1.27
N GLN A 158 -8.26 4.46 -2.53
CA GLN A 158 -9.12 3.96 -3.60
C GLN A 158 -8.52 2.70 -4.22
N PRO A 159 -9.34 1.73 -4.66
CA PRO A 159 -8.85 0.59 -5.42
C PRO A 159 -8.12 1.04 -6.68
N ALA A 160 -6.96 0.43 -6.93
CA ALA A 160 -6.30 0.52 -8.23
C ALA A 160 -7.09 -0.30 -9.26
N SER A 161 -8.16 0.30 -9.78
CA SER A 161 -9.20 -0.30 -10.62
C SER A 161 -8.65 -1.11 -11.79
N GLU A 162 -7.58 -0.62 -12.44
CA GLU A 162 -6.99 -1.26 -13.62
C GLU A 162 -6.29 -2.58 -13.29
N VAL A 163 -5.81 -2.77 -12.05
CA VAL A 163 -5.11 -3.98 -11.61
C VAL A 163 -5.92 -4.86 -10.66
N ARG A 164 -7.22 -4.57 -10.47
CA ARG A 164 -8.13 -5.32 -9.57
C ARG A 164 -8.24 -6.82 -9.87
N HIS A 165 -7.85 -7.23 -11.07
CA HIS A 165 -7.88 -8.62 -11.52
C HIS A 165 -6.63 -9.41 -11.10
N LEU A 166 -5.59 -8.74 -10.63
CA LEU A 166 -4.34 -9.33 -10.16
C LEU A 166 -4.42 -9.65 -8.66
N HIS A 167 -3.66 -10.66 -8.21
CA HIS A 167 -3.39 -10.88 -6.79
C HIS A 167 -2.08 -10.19 -6.45
N VAL A 168 -2.16 -8.98 -5.91
CA VAL A 168 -0.97 -8.22 -5.55
C VAL A 168 -0.34 -8.85 -4.30
N ALA A 169 0.92 -9.23 -4.45
CA ALA A 169 1.73 -9.82 -3.41
C ALA A 169 2.56 -8.76 -2.67
N MET A 170 3.16 -7.85 -3.43
CA MET A 170 3.97 -6.76 -2.90
C MET A 170 3.81 -5.51 -3.76
N VAL A 171 4.07 -4.35 -3.18
CA VAL A 171 4.04 -3.06 -3.86
C VAL A 171 5.28 -2.23 -3.51
N VAL A 172 5.87 -1.60 -4.52
CA VAL A 172 6.96 -0.64 -4.36
C VAL A 172 6.62 0.63 -5.13
N LEU A 173 6.83 1.78 -4.50
CA LEU A 173 6.51 3.08 -5.06
C LEU A 173 7.78 3.90 -5.27
N GLY A 174 7.89 4.53 -6.43
CA GLY A 174 8.96 5.46 -6.77
C GLY A 174 8.50 6.92 -6.79
N GLY A 175 9.19 7.77 -7.55
CA GLY A 175 8.76 9.16 -7.76
C GLY A 175 7.43 9.28 -8.50
N CYS A 176 7.39 8.68 -9.70
CA CYS A 176 6.23 8.70 -10.60
C CYS A 176 5.82 7.29 -11.07
N GLN A 177 6.19 6.25 -10.34
CA GLN A 177 5.99 4.87 -10.76
C GLN A 177 5.52 3.98 -9.60
N THR A 178 4.67 3.02 -9.94
CA THR A 178 4.16 1.98 -9.04
C THR A 178 4.53 0.62 -9.63
N MET A 179 5.22 -0.20 -8.84
CA MET A 179 5.58 -1.56 -9.22
C MET A 179 4.83 -2.54 -8.32
N VAL A 180 4.19 -3.54 -8.93
CA VAL A 180 3.50 -4.61 -8.21
C VAL A 180 4.13 -5.95 -8.52
N LEU A 181 4.41 -6.74 -7.49
CA LEU A 181 4.64 -8.16 -7.65
C LEU A 181 3.30 -8.88 -7.54
N VAL A 182 3.02 -9.82 -8.43
CA VAL A 182 1.78 -10.58 -8.45
C VAL A 182 2.01 -12.05 -8.15
N GLU A 183 1.10 -12.64 -7.38
CA GLU A 183 1.05 -14.08 -7.12
C GLU A 183 -0.02 -14.74 -7.98
N ARG A 184 0.18 -16.02 -8.32
CA ARG A 184 -0.88 -16.79 -8.99
C ARG A 184 -2.01 -17.02 -7.99
N ARG A 185 -3.25 -16.78 -8.44
CA ARG A 185 -4.44 -17.29 -7.73
C ARG A 185 -4.28 -18.81 -7.55
N PRO A 186 -4.43 -19.34 -6.33
CA PRO A 186 -4.54 -20.78 -6.14
C PRO A 186 -5.65 -21.30 -7.04
N VAL A 187 -5.31 -22.20 -7.97
CA VAL A 187 -6.33 -22.85 -8.78
C VAL A 187 -7.12 -23.73 -7.85
N SER A 188 -8.38 -23.40 -7.61
CA SER A 188 -9.26 -24.27 -6.83
C SER A 188 -9.21 -25.67 -7.43
N PRO A 189 -8.89 -26.73 -6.65
CA PRO A 189 -8.86 -28.10 -7.15
C PRO A 189 -10.28 -28.47 -7.59
N GLY A 190 -10.57 -28.28 -8.87
CA GLY A 190 -11.91 -28.41 -9.43
C GLY A 190 -12.12 -27.63 -10.73
N ARG A 191 -11.36 -26.54 -10.96
CA ARG A 191 -11.42 -25.82 -12.24
C ARG A 191 -10.43 -26.45 -13.23
N ARG A 192 -10.88 -27.48 -13.95
CA ARG A 192 -10.11 -28.08 -15.05
C ARG A 192 -9.78 -26.99 -16.06
N SER A 193 -8.53 -26.97 -16.52
CA SER A 193 -8.15 -26.07 -17.63
C SER A 193 -9.01 -26.37 -18.87
N PRO A 194 -9.26 -25.40 -19.76
CA PRO A 194 -9.96 -25.66 -21.03
C PRO A 194 -9.31 -26.80 -21.83
N GLN A 195 -7.97 -26.92 -21.76
CA GLN A 195 -7.22 -28.01 -22.37
C GLN A 195 -7.52 -29.39 -21.75
N GLN A 196 -7.79 -29.46 -20.44
CA GLN A 196 -8.22 -30.69 -19.76
C GLN A 196 -9.70 -31.03 -19.96
N LEU A 197 -10.55 -30.06 -20.35
CA LEU A 197 -11.95 -30.33 -20.73
C LEU A 197 -12.01 -30.95 -22.13
N ILE A 198 -11.21 -30.44 -23.07
CA ILE A 198 -11.09 -30.96 -24.43
C ILE A 198 -10.54 -32.39 -24.44
N ALA A 199 -9.55 -32.70 -23.58
CA ALA A 199 -9.00 -34.05 -23.46
C ALA A 199 -10.00 -35.11 -22.93
N ASN A 200 -11.11 -34.68 -22.32
CA ASN A 200 -12.15 -35.57 -21.77
C ASN A 200 -13.42 -35.64 -22.65
N GLY A 201 -13.38 -35.12 -23.88
CA GLY A 201 -14.54 -35.17 -24.79
C GLY A 201 -15.73 -34.33 -24.35
N LEU A 202 -15.55 -33.39 -23.40
CA LEU A 202 -16.58 -32.44 -23.03
C LEU A 202 -16.58 -31.30 -24.06
N PRO A 203 -17.76 -30.91 -24.59
CA PRO A 203 -17.83 -29.81 -25.54
C PRO A 203 -17.32 -28.52 -24.88
N PRO A 204 -16.61 -27.65 -25.62
CA PRO A 204 -16.21 -26.35 -25.10
C PRO A 204 -17.46 -25.60 -24.63
N PRO A 205 -17.38 -24.81 -23.53
CA PRO A 205 -18.50 -23.98 -23.13
C PRO A 205 -18.89 -23.07 -24.29
N SER A 206 -20.17 -23.05 -24.64
CA SER A 206 -20.69 -22.23 -25.73
C SER A 206 -20.50 -20.75 -25.43
N ASP A 207 -19.94 -20.00 -26.38
CA ASP A 207 -19.65 -18.56 -26.27
C ASP A 207 -20.90 -17.64 -26.22
N ASP A 208 -22.10 -18.20 -25.96
CA ASP A 208 -23.38 -17.52 -26.20
C ASP A 208 -24.00 -16.81 -24.99
N VAL A 209 -23.20 -16.42 -23.99
CA VAL A 209 -23.70 -15.64 -22.85
C VAL A 209 -23.44 -14.13 -23.01
N HIS A 210 -22.75 -13.68 -24.06
CA HIS A 210 -22.46 -12.25 -24.29
C HIS A 210 -23.16 -11.64 -25.51
N SER A 211 -23.77 -12.44 -26.38
CA SER A 211 -24.59 -11.97 -27.52
C SER A 211 -25.96 -11.47 -27.07
N SER A 212 -26.63 -12.17 -26.14
CA SER A 212 -27.99 -11.85 -25.69
C SER A 212 -28.09 -10.64 -24.75
N ALA A 213 -27.02 -10.28 -24.03
CA ALA A 213 -26.99 -9.11 -23.14
C ALA A 213 -26.79 -7.78 -23.90
N ARG A 214 -26.06 -7.80 -25.02
CA ARG A 214 -25.87 -6.62 -25.88
C ARG A 214 -27.13 -6.28 -26.70
N GLN A 215 -27.90 -7.29 -27.10
CA GLN A 215 -29.12 -7.08 -27.87
C GLN A 215 -30.23 -6.42 -27.04
N ARG A 216 -30.40 -6.83 -25.77
CA ARG A 216 -31.40 -6.24 -24.86
C ARG A 216 -31.08 -4.80 -24.41
N ARG A 217 -29.82 -4.36 -24.52
CA ARG A 217 -29.42 -2.99 -24.17
C ARG A 217 -29.71 -2.00 -25.31
N ARG A 218 -29.65 -2.44 -26.58
CA ARG A 218 -30.00 -1.61 -27.74
C ARG A 218 -31.51 -1.41 -27.92
N GLU A 219 -32.34 -2.35 -27.50
CA GLU A 219 -33.81 -2.21 -27.60
C GLU A 219 -34.42 -1.29 -26.54
N ARG A 220 -33.69 -0.95 -25.47
CA ARG A 220 -34.13 -0.01 -24.43
C ARG A 220 -33.70 1.44 -24.68
N GLU A 221 -32.82 1.70 -25.63
CA GLU A 221 -32.35 3.05 -25.98
C GLU A 221 -33.12 3.67 -27.17
N VAL A 222 -34.08 2.94 -27.75
CA VAL A 222 -34.86 3.37 -28.94
C VAL A 222 -36.38 3.31 -28.70
N SER A 223 -36.84 3.37 -27.45
CA SER A 223 -38.27 3.43 -27.12
C SER A 223 -38.62 4.55 -26.16
#